data_AF-A0A6V7XD67-F1
#
_entry.id   AF-A0A6V7XD67-F1
#
_cell.length_a   1.000
_cell.length_b   1.000
_cell.length_c   1.000
_cell.angle_alpha   90.00
_cell.angle_beta   90.00
_cell.angle_gamma   90.00
#
_symmetry.space_group_name_H-M   'P 1'
#
loop_
_entity.id
_entity.type
_entity.pdbx_description
1 polymer ?
#
loop_
_entity_poly.entity_id
_entity_poly.type
_entity_poly.pdbx_seq_one_letter_code
_entity_poly.pdbx_strand_id
1 'polypeptide(L)'
;MRAFDDEKARAAGAEISLMANVKRDFSELVEAQLNFIELESAKRNISYLRSFIPDKFMKAGGDNDCLILCVLLPRLSSKALCLSQLLFQKYPQPPDGLKREHVTISHKGNNGHIVFKHCSFNDRLSDPLSRLAVQQTEICQREQKLEDYFKLLKQNKFDENTSIEVLEQMVKYFERIFSANLSTEPFSAKQDLQHTLAQIKKALIWIRFNGQRLQYFFSDSSTTSDSQSSPTSLTSSSLMTKSSINNNGNGGTDNVEFISFVDQVNQLLEDCDKMTMRAMNRIPKENELLLPNELNDQICMAVATLEKCGCIINQICSMATSELGTVDTEALPSQQMLDFVFSSVEKFVGQIDGQKRACAQIFELLESVKAVLQGLGESLENSSMEICPNENSNQFLNNDVFPPLVNRAQLRKKDIVEADSLRWQLSKKDDELLKLQSTLKSREESASMIKIRLDMAEKKLSENEAGTALKAEIQQLKTKCEQLSNDLEQKKSDYELKLTQLQSELADTRAERDKATELTREFSKKALFCEFKKSTTNYLNS
;
A
#
# COMPACT_ATOMS: atom_id res chain seq x y z
N MET A 1 -34.49 70.47 -16.61
CA MET A 1 -33.75 70.36 -15.34
C MET A 1 -33.66 68.92 -14.88
N ARG A 2 -34.74 68.24 -14.48
CA ARG A 2 -34.70 66.83 -14.02
C ARG A 2 -33.96 65.84 -14.95
N ALA A 3 -34.23 65.87 -16.26
CA ALA A 3 -33.53 64.98 -17.21
C ALA A 3 -32.00 65.24 -17.30
N PHE A 4 -31.57 66.48 -17.07
CA PHE A 4 -30.15 66.86 -17.10
C PHE A 4 -29.44 66.45 -15.80
N ASP A 5 -30.15 66.50 -14.69
CA ASP A 5 -29.66 66.03 -13.38
C ASP A 5 -29.57 64.50 -13.32
N ASP A 6 -30.53 63.78 -13.93
CA ASP A 6 -30.52 62.32 -14.03
C ASP A 6 -29.37 61.79 -14.92
N GLU A 7 -29.06 62.47 -16.03
CA GLU A 7 -27.95 62.11 -16.91
C GLU A 7 -26.59 62.38 -16.26
N LYS A 8 -26.47 63.48 -15.50
CA LYS A 8 -25.28 63.79 -14.69
C LYS A 8 -25.07 62.78 -13.56
N ALA A 9 -26.15 62.33 -12.91
CA ALA A 9 -26.09 61.28 -11.89
C ALA A 9 -25.68 59.92 -12.48
N ARG A 10 -26.17 59.58 -13.69
CA ARG A 10 -25.80 58.36 -14.42
C ARG A 10 -24.32 58.37 -14.84
N ALA A 11 -23.84 59.50 -15.34
CA ALA A 11 -22.43 59.69 -15.70
C ALA A 11 -21.50 59.58 -14.47
N ALA A 12 -21.87 60.20 -13.35
CA ALA A 12 -21.13 60.09 -12.09
C ALA A 12 -21.10 58.65 -11.55
N GLY A 13 -22.21 57.90 -11.66
CA GLY A 13 -22.26 56.48 -11.29
C GLY A 13 -21.36 55.59 -12.16
N ALA A 14 -21.29 55.88 -13.47
CA ALA A 14 -20.39 55.18 -14.39
C ALA A 14 -18.91 55.47 -14.08
N GLU A 15 -18.57 56.71 -13.75
CA GLU A 15 -17.21 57.13 -13.39
C GLU A 15 -16.76 56.52 -12.05
N ILE A 16 -17.65 56.44 -11.05
CA ILE A 16 -17.38 55.76 -9.77
C ILE A 16 -17.15 54.27 -9.99
N SER A 17 -17.96 53.62 -10.84
CA SER A 17 -17.79 52.20 -11.21
C SER A 17 -16.46 51.95 -11.91
N LEU A 18 -16.08 52.82 -12.86
CA LEU A 18 -14.80 52.76 -13.55
C LEU A 18 -13.62 52.92 -12.58
N MET A 19 -13.67 53.91 -11.70
CA MET A 19 -12.65 54.15 -10.68
C MET A 19 -12.53 52.98 -9.69
N ALA A 20 -13.65 52.36 -9.30
CA ALA A 20 -13.66 51.18 -8.45
C ALA A 20 -13.01 49.98 -9.17
N ASN A 21 -13.30 49.77 -10.46
CA ASN A 21 -12.69 48.73 -11.26
C ASN A 21 -11.18 48.95 -11.41
N VAL A 22 -10.73 50.17 -11.72
CA VAL A 22 -9.29 50.50 -11.83
C VAL A 22 -8.55 50.25 -10.51
N LYS A 23 -9.15 50.61 -9.37
CA LYS A 23 -8.56 50.34 -8.05
C LYS A 23 -8.49 48.85 -7.74
N ARG A 24 -9.54 48.10 -8.08
CA ARG A 24 -9.57 46.63 -7.95
C ARG A 24 -8.48 46.00 -8.83
N ASP A 25 -8.38 46.42 -10.08
CA ASP A 25 -7.40 45.89 -11.04
C ASP A 25 -5.95 46.19 -10.60
N PHE A 26 -5.69 47.39 -10.06
CA PHE A 26 -4.36 47.71 -9.51
C PHE A 26 -4.05 46.90 -8.24
N SER A 27 -5.02 46.72 -7.34
CA SER A 27 -4.86 45.86 -6.17
C SER A 27 -4.56 44.41 -6.57
N GLU A 28 -5.29 43.87 -7.54
CA GLU A 28 -5.08 42.53 -8.10
C GLU A 28 -3.71 42.41 -8.76
N LEU A 29 -3.23 43.45 -9.45
CA LEU A 29 -1.88 43.48 -10.03
C LEU A 29 -0.78 43.45 -8.96
N VAL A 30 -0.92 44.25 -7.90
CA VAL A 30 0.03 44.26 -6.77
C VAL A 30 0.07 42.88 -6.10
N GLU A 31 -1.10 42.31 -5.83
CA GLU A 31 -1.21 40.98 -5.23
C GLU A 31 -0.62 39.89 -6.14
N ALA A 32 -0.88 39.95 -7.45
CA ALA A 32 -0.27 39.03 -8.42
C ALA A 32 1.26 39.12 -8.44
N GLN A 33 1.81 40.32 -8.34
CA GLN A 33 3.26 40.53 -8.30
C GLN A 33 3.89 40.01 -7.00
N LEU A 34 3.24 40.21 -5.86
CA LEU A 34 3.68 39.65 -4.57
C LEU A 34 3.61 38.12 -4.60
N ASN A 35 2.50 37.55 -5.05
CA ASN A 35 2.33 36.11 -5.21
C ASN A 35 3.36 35.50 -6.16
N PHE A 36 3.76 36.22 -7.21
CA PHE A 36 4.84 35.79 -8.11
C PHE A 36 6.20 35.71 -7.38
N ILE A 37 6.53 36.71 -6.56
CA ILE A 37 7.78 36.72 -5.77
C ILE A 37 7.77 35.57 -4.75
N GLU A 38 6.66 35.38 -4.04
CA GLU A 38 6.49 34.28 -3.08
C GLU A 38 6.59 32.91 -3.76
N LEU A 39 5.97 32.75 -4.94
CA LEU A 39 6.06 31.53 -5.74
C LEU A 39 7.50 31.22 -6.16
N GLU A 40 8.24 32.21 -6.65
CA GLU A 40 9.64 32.04 -7.04
C GLU A 40 10.54 31.71 -5.83
N SER A 41 10.29 32.35 -4.68
CA SER A 41 10.95 32.04 -3.42
C SER A 41 10.69 30.59 -2.98
N ALA A 42 9.43 30.15 -3.03
CA ALA A 42 9.03 28.79 -2.68
C ALA A 42 9.64 27.75 -3.64
N LYS A 43 9.62 28.00 -4.96
CA LYS A 43 10.27 27.14 -5.96
C LYS A 43 11.76 26.98 -5.67
N ARG A 44 12.45 28.07 -5.34
CA ARG A 44 13.89 28.05 -5.01
C ARG A 44 14.15 27.26 -3.74
N ASN A 45 13.34 27.45 -2.70
CA ASN A 45 13.43 26.66 -1.46
C ASN A 45 13.22 25.17 -1.73
N ILE A 46 12.17 24.78 -2.45
CA ILE A 46 11.92 23.38 -2.85
C ILE A 46 13.09 22.81 -3.66
N SER A 47 13.68 23.59 -4.57
CA SER A 47 14.86 23.17 -5.33
C SER A 47 16.05 22.89 -4.42
N TYR A 48 16.30 23.72 -3.41
CA TYR A 48 17.35 23.48 -2.43
C TYR A 48 17.04 22.26 -1.56
N LEU A 49 15.81 22.10 -1.08
CA LEU A 49 15.41 20.92 -0.31
C LEU A 49 15.62 19.63 -1.11
N ARG A 50 15.29 19.61 -2.40
CA ARG A 50 15.54 18.46 -3.29
C ARG A 50 17.01 18.08 -3.37
N SER A 51 17.95 19.02 -3.22
CA SER A 51 19.39 18.71 -3.22
C SER A 51 19.86 17.93 -1.99
N PHE A 52 19.11 17.96 -0.88
CA PHE A 52 19.40 17.19 0.33
C PHE A 52 18.74 15.81 0.35
N ILE A 53 17.89 15.50 -0.64
CA ILE A 53 17.09 14.27 -0.67
C ILE A 53 17.83 13.19 -1.49
N PRO A 54 17.97 11.95 -0.98
CA PRO A 54 18.65 10.87 -1.71
C PRO A 54 17.94 10.45 -3.00
N ASP A 55 18.70 10.01 -4.01
CA ASP A 55 18.16 9.54 -5.30
C ASP A 55 17.14 8.40 -5.16
N LYS A 56 17.27 7.55 -4.13
CA LYS A 56 16.31 6.46 -3.84
C LYS A 56 14.90 6.98 -3.57
N PHE A 57 14.77 8.17 -2.99
CA PHE A 57 13.49 8.82 -2.75
C PHE A 57 12.88 9.38 -4.05
N MET A 58 13.74 9.84 -4.97
CA MET A 58 13.37 10.46 -6.25
C MET A 58 13.12 9.47 -7.39
N LYS A 59 13.34 8.16 -7.17
CA LYS A 59 13.08 7.12 -8.18
C LYS A 59 11.58 7.09 -8.54
N ALA A 60 11.27 6.82 -9.81
CA ALA A 60 9.91 6.63 -10.29
C ALA A 60 9.15 5.57 -9.47
N GLY A 61 7.91 5.89 -9.06
CA GLY A 61 7.11 5.09 -8.14
C GLY A 61 7.58 5.13 -6.68
N GLY A 62 8.59 5.96 -6.38
CA GLY A 62 9.15 6.14 -5.04
C GLY A 62 8.35 7.09 -4.16
N ASP A 63 8.94 7.44 -3.01
CA ASP A 63 8.29 8.28 -2.01
C ASP A 63 8.06 9.73 -2.48
N ASN A 64 8.89 10.25 -3.39
CA ASN A 64 8.65 11.55 -4.03
C ASN A 64 7.35 11.56 -4.82
N ASP A 65 7.08 10.51 -5.60
CA ASP A 65 5.87 10.44 -6.42
C ASP A 65 4.62 10.26 -5.54
N CYS A 66 4.75 9.52 -4.43
CA CYS A 66 3.72 9.45 -3.40
C CYS A 66 3.41 10.84 -2.81
N LEU A 67 4.45 11.61 -2.46
CA LEU A 67 4.31 12.97 -1.95
C LEU A 67 3.63 13.89 -2.98
N ILE A 68 4.02 13.79 -4.25
CA ILE A 68 3.39 14.54 -5.33
C ILE A 68 1.90 14.19 -5.42
N LEU A 69 1.53 12.92 -5.33
CA LEU A 69 0.13 12.49 -5.38
C LEU A 69 -0.71 12.99 -4.21
N CYS A 70 -0.15 13.06 -3.00
CA CYS A 70 -0.82 13.67 -1.84
C CYS A 70 -1.24 15.12 -2.08
N VAL A 71 -0.50 15.85 -2.91
CA VAL A 71 -0.81 17.24 -3.27
C VAL A 71 -1.66 17.30 -4.53
N LEU A 72 -1.35 16.46 -5.51
CA LEU A 72 -1.95 16.49 -6.85
C LEU A 72 -3.42 16.08 -6.83
N LEU A 73 -3.80 15.03 -6.09
CA LEU A 73 -5.17 14.53 -6.07
C LEU A 73 -6.15 15.53 -5.43
N PRO A 74 -5.87 16.14 -4.26
CA PRO A 74 -6.72 17.20 -3.73
C PRO A 74 -6.75 18.46 -4.59
N ARG A 75 -5.61 18.80 -5.23
CA ARG A 75 -5.53 19.92 -6.16
C ARG A 75 -6.41 19.70 -7.38
N LEU A 76 -6.43 18.49 -7.95
CA LEU A 76 -7.27 18.14 -9.10
C LEU A 76 -8.75 18.28 -8.77
N SER A 77 -9.18 17.75 -7.61
CA SER A 77 -10.54 17.91 -7.09
C SER A 77 -10.93 19.39 -6.96
N SER A 78 -10.05 20.17 -6.32
CA SER A 78 -10.26 21.61 -6.12
C SER A 78 -10.36 22.38 -7.44
N LYS A 79 -9.53 22.02 -8.43
CA LYS A 79 -9.61 22.58 -9.79
C LYS A 79 -10.90 22.19 -10.48
N ALA A 80 -11.35 20.94 -10.39
CA ALA A 80 -12.61 20.50 -11.00
C ALA A 80 -13.82 21.25 -10.39
N LEU A 81 -13.83 21.40 -9.06
CA LEU A 81 -14.84 22.19 -8.35
C LEU A 81 -14.80 23.67 -8.76
N CYS A 82 -13.61 24.27 -8.80
CA CYS A 82 -13.43 25.67 -9.23
C CYS A 82 -13.90 25.88 -10.67
N LEU A 83 -13.55 24.97 -11.59
CA LEU A 83 -14.02 25.01 -12.97
C LEU A 83 -15.55 25.01 -13.03
N SER A 84 -16.19 24.11 -12.28
CA SER A 84 -17.65 24.05 -12.16
C SER A 84 -18.26 25.35 -11.62
N GLN A 85 -17.67 25.95 -10.59
CA GLN A 85 -18.13 27.20 -10.00
C GLN A 85 -17.98 28.40 -10.95
N LEU A 86 -16.84 28.51 -11.64
CA LEU A 86 -16.59 29.57 -12.61
C LEU A 86 -17.54 29.46 -13.81
N LEU A 87 -17.86 28.24 -14.25
CA LEU A 87 -18.85 28.02 -15.30
C LEU A 87 -20.25 28.44 -14.86
N PHE A 88 -20.62 28.16 -13.60
CA PHE A 88 -21.89 28.64 -13.03
C PHE A 88 -21.95 30.16 -12.95
N GLN A 89 -20.84 30.83 -12.63
CA GLN A 89 -20.76 32.30 -12.62
C GLN A 89 -20.80 32.91 -14.03
N LYS A 90 -20.15 32.27 -15.00
CA LYS A 90 -20.12 32.73 -16.41
C LYS A 90 -21.49 32.52 -17.08
N TYR A 91 -22.20 31.47 -16.71
CA TYR A 91 -23.52 31.11 -17.22
C TYR A 91 -24.53 30.94 -16.07
N PRO A 92 -24.88 32.03 -15.37
CA PRO A 92 -25.78 31.94 -14.23
C PRO A 92 -27.20 31.63 -14.70
N GLN A 93 -27.99 31.04 -13.80
CA GLN A 93 -29.42 30.91 -14.04
C GLN A 93 -30.07 32.31 -14.08
N PRO A 94 -31.06 32.53 -14.95
CA PRO A 94 -31.77 33.81 -15.01
C PRO A 94 -32.45 34.13 -13.66
N PRO A 95 -32.40 35.39 -13.18
CA PRO A 95 -32.96 35.78 -11.87
C PRO A 95 -34.46 35.50 -11.71
N ASP A 96 -35.22 35.61 -12.80
CA ASP A 96 -36.67 35.36 -12.83
C ASP A 96 -37.03 33.88 -13.03
N GLY A 97 -36.06 32.97 -12.89
CA GLY A 97 -36.20 31.57 -13.24
C GLY A 97 -35.98 31.28 -14.73
N LEU A 98 -35.90 29.99 -15.06
CA LEU A 98 -35.77 29.54 -16.45
C LEU A 98 -37.01 29.99 -17.24
N LYS A 99 -36.83 30.43 -18.47
CA LYS A 99 -37.91 30.83 -19.39
C LYS A 99 -37.71 30.06 -20.69
N ARG A 100 -38.75 29.92 -21.51
CA ARG A 100 -38.68 29.11 -22.74
C ARG A 100 -37.55 29.57 -23.66
N GLU A 101 -37.37 30.89 -23.82
CA GLU A 101 -36.28 31.48 -24.61
C GLU A 101 -34.87 31.12 -24.11
N HIS A 102 -34.70 30.83 -22.82
CA HIS A 102 -33.41 30.42 -22.27
C HIS A 102 -33.05 28.98 -22.62
N VAL A 103 -34.06 28.16 -22.95
CA VAL A 103 -33.92 26.74 -23.27
C VAL A 103 -33.84 26.53 -24.79
N THR A 104 -34.51 27.37 -25.57
CA THR A 104 -34.58 27.27 -27.05
C THR A 104 -33.52 28.11 -27.77
N ILE A 105 -33.15 29.28 -27.25
CA ILE A 105 -32.23 30.23 -27.93
C ILE A 105 -30.80 30.10 -27.41
N SER A 106 -30.59 29.41 -26.29
CA SER A 106 -29.27 29.32 -25.69
C SER A 106 -28.95 27.92 -25.23
N HIS A 107 -27.91 27.35 -25.86
CA HIS A 107 -27.25 26.13 -25.39
C HIS A 107 -26.60 26.27 -23.99
N LYS A 108 -26.80 27.41 -23.29
CA LYS A 108 -26.50 27.64 -21.86
C LYS A 108 -27.01 26.55 -20.92
N GLY A 109 -28.07 25.83 -21.29
CA GLY A 109 -28.61 24.70 -20.53
C GLY A 109 -27.78 23.40 -20.57
N ASN A 110 -26.86 23.24 -21.54
CA ASN A 110 -26.05 22.01 -21.67
C ASN A 110 -24.79 21.99 -20.77
N ASN A 111 -24.40 23.13 -20.20
CA ASN A 111 -23.15 23.26 -19.42
C ASN A 111 -23.23 22.65 -18.01
N GLY A 112 -24.43 22.30 -17.54
CA GLY A 112 -24.63 21.65 -16.24
C GLY A 112 -24.01 20.26 -16.14
N HIS A 113 -23.70 19.61 -17.27
CA HIS A 113 -23.09 18.28 -17.29
C HIS A 113 -21.74 18.22 -16.55
N ILE A 114 -21.00 19.32 -16.54
CA ILE A 114 -19.66 19.41 -15.91
C ILE A 114 -19.77 19.35 -14.37
N VAL A 115 -20.93 19.69 -13.80
CA VAL A 115 -21.17 19.68 -12.35
C VAL A 115 -21.35 18.25 -11.82
N PHE A 116 -21.80 17.31 -12.67
CA PHE A 116 -22.17 15.95 -12.27
C PHE A 116 -20.96 15.09 -11.87
N LYS A 117 -19.80 15.34 -12.50
CA LYS A 117 -18.59 14.52 -12.30
C LYS A 117 -17.64 15.14 -11.27
N HIS A 118 -18.20 15.56 -10.14
CA HIS A 118 -17.39 15.88 -8.96
C HIS A 118 -16.87 14.58 -8.37
N CYS A 119 -15.74 14.09 -8.87
CA CYS A 119 -14.97 13.09 -8.15
C CYS A 119 -14.44 13.73 -6.86
N SER A 120 -15.03 13.41 -5.71
CA SER A 120 -14.42 13.68 -4.41
C SER A 120 -13.16 12.82 -4.30
N PHE A 121 -12.02 13.35 -4.75
CA PHE A 121 -10.72 12.70 -4.63
C PHE A 121 -10.08 12.83 -3.25
N ASN A 122 -10.70 13.60 -2.35
CA ASN A 122 -9.93 14.30 -1.32
C ASN A 122 -9.45 13.43 -0.15
N ASP A 123 -10.12 12.33 0.21
CA ASP A 123 -9.85 11.72 1.52
C ASP A 123 -9.59 10.21 1.49
N ARG A 124 -9.52 9.58 0.30
CA ARG A 124 -9.33 8.11 0.16
C ARG A 124 -7.87 7.64 0.26
N LEU A 125 -6.93 8.54 0.52
CA LEU A 125 -5.51 8.20 0.52
C LEU A 125 -5.08 7.77 1.92
N SER A 126 -5.35 6.52 2.28
CA SER A 126 -4.53 5.76 3.23
C SER A 126 -3.35 5.09 2.48
N ASP A 127 -2.69 4.08 3.03
CA ASP A 127 -1.27 3.76 2.85
C ASP A 127 -0.74 3.29 1.46
N PRO A 128 -1.50 2.97 0.37
CA PRO A 128 -0.87 2.43 -0.84
C PRO A 128 -0.61 3.48 -1.92
N LEU A 129 -0.29 4.71 -1.54
CA LEU A 129 0.19 5.74 -2.48
C LEU A 129 1.31 5.22 -3.38
N SER A 130 2.09 4.22 -2.95
CA SER A 130 3.12 3.55 -3.77
C SER A 130 2.57 2.82 -4.99
N ARG A 131 1.37 2.22 -4.94
CA ARG A 131 0.75 1.58 -6.11
C ARG A 131 0.31 2.63 -7.14
N LEU A 132 -0.26 3.73 -6.65
CA LEU A 132 -0.63 4.88 -7.48
C LEU A 132 0.59 5.69 -7.96
N ALA A 133 1.69 5.69 -7.22
CA ALA A 133 2.90 6.48 -7.53
C ALA A 133 3.48 6.13 -8.91
N VAL A 134 3.37 4.88 -9.34
CA VAL A 134 3.78 4.46 -10.69
C VAL A 134 2.99 5.19 -11.79
N GLN A 135 1.77 5.62 -11.48
CA GLN A 135 0.84 6.32 -12.38
C GLN A 135 0.94 7.85 -12.25
N GLN A 136 1.89 8.38 -11.45
CA GLN A 136 2.01 9.80 -11.15
C GLN A 136 2.10 10.67 -12.42
N THR A 137 2.90 10.27 -13.40
CA THR A 137 3.06 11.01 -14.66
C THR A 137 1.74 11.09 -15.44
N GLU A 138 0.98 10.00 -15.50
CA GLU A 138 -0.32 9.97 -16.18
C GLU A 138 -1.34 10.85 -15.47
N ILE A 139 -1.41 10.79 -14.13
CA ILE A 139 -2.29 11.65 -13.32
C ILE A 139 -1.95 13.14 -13.55
N CYS A 140 -0.66 13.47 -13.66
CA CYS A 140 -0.21 14.82 -13.99
C CYS A 140 -0.67 15.28 -15.39
N GLN A 141 -0.62 14.40 -16.39
CA GLN A 141 -1.15 14.69 -17.73
C GLN A 141 -2.66 14.94 -17.71
N ARG A 142 -3.42 14.23 -16.86
CA ARG A 142 -4.85 14.50 -16.67
C ARG A 142 -5.08 15.88 -16.06
N GLU A 143 -4.28 16.30 -15.08
CA GLU A 143 -4.35 17.67 -14.54
C GLU A 143 -4.11 18.74 -15.63
N GLN A 144 -3.13 18.52 -16.51
CA GLN A 144 -2.85 19.46 -17.62
C GLN A 144 -4.04 19.59 -18.58
N LYS A 145 -4.72 18.49 -18.90
CA LYS A 145 -5.94 18.52 -19.71
C LYS A 145 -7.08 19.31 -19.06
N LEU A 146 -7.22 19.22 -17.73
CA LEU A 146 -8.16 20.05 -16.98
C LEU A 146 -7.77 21.54 -17.06
N GLU A 147 -6.48 21.84 -17.05
CA GLU A 147 -5.94 23.20 -17.16
C GLU A 147 -6.24 23.86 -18.53
N ASP A 148 -6.38 23.07 -19.59
CA ASP A 148 -6.75 23.58 -20.91
C ASP A 148 -8.16 24.21 -20.92
N TYR A 149 -9.11 23.68 -20.13
CA TYR A 149 -10.42 24.31 -19.97
C TYR A 149 -10.35 25.67 -19.26
N PHE A 150 -9.45 25.84 -18.29
CA PHE A 150 -9.19 27.14 -17.69
C PHE A 150 -8.59 28.12 -18.70
N LYS A 151 -7.73 27.67 -19.62
CA LYS A 151 -7.22 28.52 -20.72
C LYS A 151 -8.35 28.95 -21.65
N LEU A 152 -9.26 28.05 -22.00
CA LEU A 152 -10.45 28.39 -22.81
C LEU A 152 -11.33 29.42 -22.11
N LEU A 153 -11.56 29.27 -20.80
CA LEU A 153 -12.31 30.24 -20.01
C LEU A 153 -11.64 31.62 -19.99
N LYS A 154 -10.32 31.66 -19.73
CA LYS A 154 -9.54 32.91 -19.73
C LYS A 154 -9.57 33.63 -21.07
N GLN A 155 -9.59 32.88 -22.17
CA GLN A 155 -9.66 33.42 -23.53
C GLN A 155 -11.08 33.75 -23.98
N ASN A 156 -12.10 33.55 -23.13
CA ASN A 156 -13.52 33.61 -23.49
C ASN A 156 -13.93 32.70 -24.65
N LYS A 157 -13.17 31.63 -24.91
CA LYS A 157 -13.43 30.62 -25.96
C LYS A 157 -14.11 29.36 -25.44
N PHE A 158 -14.28 29.23 -24.13
CA PHE A 158 -15.16 28.20 -23.59
C PHE A 158 -16.60 28.63 -23.90
N ASP A 159 -17.27 27.87 -24.74
CA ASP A 159 -18.63 28.08 -25.23
C ASP A 159 -19.41 26.74 -25.28
N GLU A 160 -20.63 26.79 -25.83
CA GLU A 160 -21.52 25.63 -25.96
C GLU A 160 -21.04 24.52 -26.92
N ASN A 161 -20.10 24.83 -27.81
CA ASN A 161 -19.51 23.86 -28.74
C ASN A 161 -18.24 23.22 -28.17
N THR A 162 -17.81 23.64 -26.99
CA THR A 162 -16.62 23.12 -26.33
C THR A 162 -16.90 21.70 -25.84
N SER A 163 -16.22 20.73 -26.44
CA SER A 163 -16.36 19.32 -26.05
C SER A 163 -15.93 19.07 -24.61
N ILE A 164 -16.77 18.35 -23.87
CA ILE A 164 -16.55 17.91 -22.48
C ILE A 164 -16.09 16.45 -22.39
N GLU A 165 -15.95 15.75 -23.53
CA GLU A 165 -15.59 14.33 -23.58
C GLU A 165 -14.28 14.02 -22.84
N VAL A 166 -13.32 14.95 -22.86
CA VAL A 166 -12.04 14.79 -22.16
C VAL A 166 -12.25 14.71 -20.65
N LEU A 167 -13.15 15.53 -20.08
CA LEU A 167 -13.51 15.47 -18.65
C LEU A 167 -14.17 14.14 -18.31
N GLU A 168 -15.01 13.62 -19.20
CA GLU A 168 -15.63 12.30 -18.99
C GLU A 168 -14.60 11.17 -18.99
N GLN A 169 -13.65 11.21 -19.92
CA GLN A 169 -12.57 10.24 -19.99
C GLN A 169 -11.63 10.34 -18.78
N MET A 170 -11.43 11.56 -18.25
CA MET A 170 -10.68 11.75 -17.00
C MET A 170 -11.36 11.05 -15.83
N VAL A 171 -12.66 11.23 -15.68
CA VAL A 171 -13.43 10.61 -14.59
C VAL A 171 -13.41 9.09 -14.69
N LYS A 172 -13.65 8.52 -15.88
CA LYS A 172 -13.55 7.07 -16.12
C LYS A 172 -12.14 6.51 -15.86
N TYR A 173 -11.11 7.30 -16.15
CA TYR A 173 -9.72 6.94 -15.85
C TYR A 173 -9.51 6.83 -14.33
N PHE A 174 -9.99 7.81 -13.57
CA PHE A 174 -9.85 7.84 -12.12
C PHE A 174 -10.71 6.80 -11.40
N GLU A 175 -11.92 6.51 -11.88
CA GLU A 175 -12.73 5.40 -11.39
C GLU A 175 -11.97 4.07 -11.55
N ARG A 176 -11.40 3.83 -12.74
CA ARG A 176 -10.63 2.62 -13.01
C ARG A 176 -9.40 2.50 -12.12
N ILE A 177 -8.60 3.57 -12.01
CA ILE A 177 -7.34 3.51 -11.27
C ILE A 177 -7.58 3.34 -9.78
N PHE A 178 -8.61 3.96 -9.20
CA PHE A 178 -8.92 3.77 -7.79
C PHE A 178 -9.54 2.41 -7.50
N SER A 179 -10.48 1.94 -8.32
CA SER A 179 -11.03 0.60 -8.15
C SER A 179 -9.94 -0.48 -8.23
N ALA A 180 -8.95 -0.29 -9.11
CA ALA A 180 -7.83 -1.22 -9.25
C ALA A 180 -6.81 -1.16 -8.09
N ASN A 181 -6.58 0.02 -7.49
CA ASN A 181 -5.47 0.23 -6.55
C ASN A 181 -5.88 0.45 -5.10
N LEU A 182 -7.14 0.82 -4.83
CA LEU A 182 -7.64 1.26 -3.51
C LEU A 182 -8.82 0.44 -2.98
N SER A 183 -9.28 -0.59 -3.70
CA SER A 183 -10.48 -1.38 -3.33
C SER A 183 -10.36 -2.17 -2.01
N THR A 184 -9.14 -2.43 -1.54
CA THR A 184 -8.87 -3.22 -0.32
C THR A 184 -8.43 -2.37 0.87
N GLU A 185 -8.37 -1.04 0.73
CA GLU A 185 -7.81 -0.17 1.76
C GLU A 185 -8.84 0.25 2.81
N PRO A 186 -8.42 0.41 4.07
CA PRO A 186 -9.29 0.99 5.09
C PRO A 186 -9.60 2.44 4.73
N PHE A 187 -10.90 2.76 4.66
CA PHE A 187 -11.42 4.10 4.43
C PHE A 187 -12.37 4.51 5.56
N SER A 188 -12.50 5.81 5.78
CA SER A 188 -13.52 6.32 6.70
C SER A 188 -14.89 6.16 6.05
N ALA A 189 -15.64 5.13 6.44
CA ALA A 189 -16.98 4.88 5.93
C ALA A 189 -17.92 6.08 6.16
N LYS A 190 -17.72 6.83 7.24
CA LYS A 190 -18.40 8.10 7.52
C LYS A 190 -18.13 9.16 6.45
N GLN A 191 -16.86 9.45 6.17
CA GLN A 191 -16.50 10.47 5.17
C GLN A 191 -16.94 10.03 3.77
N ASP A 192 -16.75 8.76 3.43
CA ASP A 192 -17.13 8.22 2.12
C ASP A 192 -18.65 8.32 1.89
N LEU A 193 -19.45 8.01 2.92
CA LEU A 193 -20.90 8.18 2.88
C LEU A 193 -21.31 9.66 2.73
N GLN A 194 -20.66 10.58 3.45
CA GLN A 194 -20.91 12.03 3.32
C GLN A 194 -20.64 12.52 1.89
N HIS A 195 -19.51 12.11 1.31
CA HIS A 195 -19.14 12.47 -0.06
C HIS A 195 -20.12 11.87 -1.07
N THR A 196 -20.49 10.61 -0.89
CA THR A 196 -21.43 9.91 -1.78
C THR A 196 -22.81 10.57 -1.77
N LEU A 197 -23.35 10.92 -0.60
CA LEU A 197 -24.63 11.63 -0.51
C LEU A 197 -24.55 13.06 -1.07
N ALA A 198 -23.43 13.76 -0.90
CA ALA A 198 -23.21 15.05 -1.53
C ALA A 198 -23.17 14.94 -3.07
N GLN A 199 -22.60 13.87 -3.61
CA GLN A 199 -22.62 13.57 -5.05
C GLN A 199 -24.04 13.27 -5.54
N ILE A 200 -24.78 12.41 -4.84
CA ILE A 200 -26.20 12.11 -5.14
C ILE A 200 -27.02 13.41 -5.15
N LYS A 201 -26.83 14.30 -4.17
CA LYS A 201 -27.52 15.59 -4.13
C LYS A 201 -27.22 16.46 -5.36
N LYS A 202 -25.95 16.59 -5.74
CA LYS A 202 -25.56 17.33 -6.96
C LYS A 202 -26.16 16.71 -8.22
N ALA A 203 -26.19 15.38 -8.30
CA ALA A 203 -26.82 14.63 -9.36
C ALA A 203 -28.32 14.94 -9.45
N LEU A 204 -29.06 14.87 -8.34
CA LEU A 204 -30.49 15.17 -8.28
C LEU A 204 -30.80 16.60 -8.72
N ILE A 205 -30.02 17.59 -8.28
CA ILE A 205 -30.17 19.00 -8.71
C ILE A 205 -30.03 19.11 -10.23
N TRP A 206 -29.03 18.44 -10.83
CA TRP A 206 -28.80 18.48 -12.26
C TRP A 206 -29.90 17.77 -13.06
N ILE A 207 -30.38 16.62 -12.59
CA ILE A 207 -31.48 15.90 -13.24
C ILE A 207 -32.77 16.72 -13.16
N ARG A 208 -33.07 17.33 -12.00
CA ARG A 208 -34.23 18.22 -11.81
C ARG A 208 -34.16 19.43 -12.74
N PHE A 209 -32.99 20.01 -12.95
CA PHE A 209 -32.80 21.08 -13.92
C PHE A 209 -33.14 20.63 -15.35
N ASN A 210 -32.74 19.43 -15.76
CA ASN A 210 -33.14 18.90 -17.06
C ASN A 210 -34.64 18.54 -17.11
N GLY A 211 -35.23 18.07 -16.01
CA GLY A 211 -36.69 17.91 -15.88
C GLY A 211 -37.44 19.22 -16.13
N GLN A 212 -36.93 20.35 -15.63
CA GLN A 212 -37.48 21.68 -15.93
C GLN A 212 -37.32 22.04 -17.41
N ARG A 213 -36.18 21.72 -18.05
CA ARG A 213 -35.99 21.94 -19.49
C ARG A 213 -37.02 21.19 -20.34
N LEU A 214 -37.34 19.94 -19.95
CA LEU A 214 -38.37 19.14 -20.64
C LEU A 214 -39.74 19.84 -20.64
N GLN A 215 -40.12 20.52 -19.55
CA GLN A 215 -41.37 21.30 -19.50
C GLN A 215 -41.38 22.44 -20.53
N TYR A 216 -40.24 23.10 -20.76
CA TYR A 216 -40.14 24.20 -21.72
C TYR A 216 -40.12 23.74 -23.18
N PHE A 217 -39.59 22.55 -23.46
CA PHE A 217 -39.61 21.96 -24.81
C PHE A 217 -41.00 21.53 -25.27
N PHE A 218 -41.95 21.36 -24.35
CA PHE A 218 -43.30 20.91 -24.67
C PHE A 218 -44.23 22.05 -25.14
N SER A 219 -44.99 21.79 -26.21
CA SER A 219 -46.08 22.62 -26.70
C SER A 219 -47.40 22.21 -26.06
N ASP A 220 -47.97 23.08 -25.22
CA ASP A 220 -49.30 22.87 -24.67
C ASP A 220 -50.35 23.25 -25.73
N SER A 221 -50.96 22.25 -26.37
CA SER A 221 -52.00 22.47 -27.39
C SER A 221 -53.28 23.08 -26.82
N SER A 222 -53.39 23.27 -25.49
CA SER A 222 -54.58 23.82 -24.83
C SER A 222 -54.63 25.35 -24.76
N THR A 223 -53.58 26.08 -25.17
CA THR A 223 -53.53 27.56 -25.06
C THR A 223 -53.61 28.32 -26.39
N THR A 224 -54.05 27.67 -27.47
CA THR A 224 -54.45 28.37 -28.70
C THR A 224 -55.94 28.70 -28.69
N SER A 225 -56.38 29.41 -27.65
CA SER A 225 -57.64 30.16 -27.68
C SER A 225 -57.52 31.35 -26.72
N ASP A 226 -57.38 32.53 -27.33
CA ASP A 226 -57.64 33.84 -26.76
C ASP A 226 -56.63 34.46 -25.77
N SER A 227 -56.02 35.54 -26.30
CA SER A 227 -55.78 36.84 -25.66
C SER A 227 -54.36 37.19 -25.24
N GLN A 228 -53.89 38.29 -25.86
CA GLN A 228 -52.86 39.19 -25.36
C GLN A 228 -53.06 39.48 -23.86
N SER A 229 -52.15 38.99 -23.01
CA SER A 229 -51.79 39.66 -21.76
C SER A 229 -50.41 39.21 -21.31
N SER A 230 -49.66 40.17 -20.77
CA SER A 230 -48.22 40.14 -20.48
C SER A 230 -47.79 39.00 -19.53
N PRO A 231 -46.53 38.52 -19.61
CA PRO A 231 -46.06 37.43 -18.77
C PRO A 231 -45.78 37.97 -17.36
N THR A 232 -46.57 37.53 -16.38
CA THR A 232 -46.28 37.77 -14.97
C THR A 232 -45.52 36.57 -14.42
N SER A 233 -44.34 36.87 -13.86
CA SER A 233 -43.40 36.01 -13.13
C SER A 233 -43.98 34.77 -12.44
N LEU A 234 -43.47 33.58 -12.80
CA LEU A 234 -43.63 32.35 -12.04
C LEU A 234 -42.50 32.25 -11.00
N THR A 235 -42.72 32.81 -9.82
CA THR A 235 -41.86 32.58 -8.65
C THR A 235 -42.18 31.25 -7.96
N SER A 236 -41.14 30.65 -7.40
CA SER A 236 -40.96 29.29 -6.87
C SER A 236 -41.84 28.86 -5.67
N SER A 237 -43.09 29.28 -5.56
CA SER A 237 -43.88 29.00 -4.34
C SER A 237 -45.37 28.75 -4.54
N SER A 238 -45.83 28.39 -5.73
CA SER A 238 -47.23 28.01 -5.93
C SER A 238 -47.40 26.86 -6.91
N LEU A 239 -47.21 25.64 -6.39
CA LEU A 239 -47.78 24.42 -6.93
C LEU A 239 -48.59 23.74 -5.82
N MET A 240 -49.75 24.31 -5.51
CA MET A 240 -50.91 23.56 -5.05
C MET A 240 -51.98 23.70 -6.14
N THR A 241 -51.77 23.04 -7.27
CA THR A 241 -52.87 22.71 -8.18
C THR A 241 -53.43 21.35 -7.73
N LYS A 242 -54.65 21.41 -7.21
CA LYS A 242 -55.44 20.29 -6.70
C LYS A 242 -55.36 19.08 -7.64
N SER A 243 -54.79 18.00 -7.15
CA SER A 243 -54.97 16.66 -7.69
C SER A 243 -56.41 16.21 -7.46
N SER A 244 -57.32 16.57 -8.35
CA SER A 244 -58.61 15.87 -8.47
C SER A 244 -58.36 14.59 -9.27
N ILE A 245 -58.12 13.50 -8.55
CA ILE A 245 -58.27 12.14 -9.07
C ILE A 245 -59.76 11.99 -9.39
N ASN A 246 -60.15 12.17 -10.65
CA ASN A 246 -61.48 11.81 -11.12
C ASN A 246 -61.38 10.45 -11.82
N ASN A 247 -61.68 9.39 -11.07
CA ASN A 247 -61.94 8.08 -11.63
C ASN A 247 -63.31 8.12 -12.32
N ASN A 248 -63.32 8.26 -13.64
CA ASN A 248 -64.45 7.81 -14.45
C ASN A 248 -63.91 7.24 -15.76
N GLY A 249 -64.07 5.93 -15.92
CA GLY A 249 -63.72 5.23 -17.14
C GLY A 249 -64.68 5.56 -18.27
N ASN A 250 -64.12 5.79 -19.46
CA ASN A 250 -64.64 5.20 -20.69
C ASN A 250 -63.54 5.21 -21.77
N GLY A 251 -63.46 4.15 -22.56
CA GLY A 251 -62.31 3.84 -23.41
C GLY A 251 -61.96 4.88 -24.49
N GLY A 252 -60.65 5.01 -24.75
CA GLY A 252 -60.09 5.80 -25.86
C GLY A 252 -58.59 6.03 -25.72
N THR A 253 -57.79 5.11 -26.28
CA THR A 253 -56.32 5.15 -26.46
C THR A 253 -55.44 5.32 -25.20
N ASP A 254 -54.65 4.28 -24.90
CA ASP A 254 -53.57 4.21 -23.89
C ASP A 254 -52.38 5.18 -24.17
N ASN A 255 -52.66 6.46 -24.46
CA ASN A 255 -51.61 7.44 -24.70
C ASN A 255 -51.15 8.07 -23.38
N VAL A 256 -49.85 7.96 -23.10
CA VAL A 256 -49.21 8.70 -22.00
C VAL A 256 -49.19 10.17 -22.38
N GLU A 257 -49.57 11.06 -21.47
CA GLU A 257 -49.43 12.49 -21.67
C GLU A 257 -48.04 12.93 -21.20
N PHE A 258 -47.27 13.61 -22.06
CA PHE A 258 -45.88 13.94 -21.78
C PHE A 258 -45.72 14.84 -20.53
N ILE A 259 -46.65 15.78 -20.30
CA ILE A 259 -46.59 16.65 -19.12
C ILE A 259 -46.74 15.87 -17.81
N SER A 260 -47.67 14.91 -17.77
CA SER A 260 -47.88 14.01 -16.63
C SER A 260 -46.63 13.16 -16.35
N PHE A 261 -45.96 12.70 -17.41
CA PHE A 261 -44.67 12.02 -17.28
C PHE A 261 -43.60 12.91 -16.62
N VAL A 262 -43.44 14.16 -17.09
CA VAL A 262 -42.45 15.09 -16.54
C VAL A 262 -42.74 15.45 -15.07
N ASP A 263 -44.01 15.65 -14.73
CA ASP A 263 -44.43 15.94 -13.35
C ASP A 263 -44.14 14.77 -12.41
N GLN A 264 -44.41 13.54 -12.86
CA GLN A 264 -44.09 12.34 -12.08
C GLN A 264 -42.57 12.15 -11.89
N VAL A 265 -41.75 12.43 -12.92
CA VAL A 265 -40.28 12.44 -12.78
C VAL A 265 -39.83 13.47 -11.72
N ASN A 266 -40.35 14.70 -11.80
CA ASN A 266 -39.98 15.76 -10.87
C ASN A 266 -40.40 15.44 -9.42
N GLN A 267 -41.56 14.83 -9.23
CA GLN A 267 -42.02 14.38 -7.91
C GLN A 267 -41.08 13.30 -7.33
N LEU A 268 -40.71 12.28 -8.12
CA LEU A 268 -39.79 11.23 -7.68
C LEU A 268 -38.39 11.77 -7.35
N LEU A 269 -37.90 12.74 -8.12
CA LEU A 269 -36.62 13.42 -7.84
C LEU A 269 -36.68 14.21 -6.52
N GLU A 270 -37.81 14.85 -6.24
CA GLU A 270 -38.00 15.54 -4.96
C GLU A 270 -38.05 14.58 -3.77
N ASP A 271 -38.69 13.43 -3.93
CA ASP A 271 -38.71 12.40 -2.89
C ASP A 271 -37.31 11.82 -2.65
N CYS A 272 -36.51 11.59 -3.71
CA CYS A 272 -35.11 11.21 -3.60
C CYS A 272 -34.27 12.27 -2.85
N ASP A 273 -34.48 13.55 -3.14
CA ASP A 273 -33.77 14.65 -2.46
C ASP A 273 -34.14 14.70 -0.97
N LYS A 274 -35.43 14.54 -0.63
CA LYS A 274 -35.88 14.43 0.77
C LYS A 274 -35.21 13.26 1.48
N MET A 275 -35.12 12.08 0.86
CA MET A 275 -34.45 10.91 1.46
C MET A 275 -32.94 11.13 1.60
N THR A 276 -32.30 11.75 0.60
CA THR A 276 -30.87 12.11 0.65
C THR A 276 -30.59 13.06 1.80
N MET A 277 -31.38 14.12 1.94
CA MET A 277 -31.25 15.09 3.04
C MET A 277 -31.50 14.46 4.41
N ARG A 278 -32.47 13.55 4.51
CA ARG A 278 -32.72 12.79 5.74
C ARG A 278 -31.50 11.96 6.12
N ALA A 279 -30.92 11.20 5.19
CA ALA A 279 -29.70 10.43 5.43
C ALA A 279 -28.52 11.33 5.83
N MET A 280 -28.27 12.42 5.10
CA MET A 280 -27.17 13.36 5.39
C MET A 280 -27.25 13.94 6.81
N ASN A 281 -28.46 14.31 7.25
CA ASN A 281 -28.67 14.91 8.57
C ASN A 281 -28.54 13.91 9.73
N ARG A 282 -28.59 12.60 9.44
CA ARG A 282 -28.50 11.51 10.42
C ARG A 282 -27.11 10.90 10.52
N ILE A 283 -26.14 11.36 9.73
CA ILE A 283 -24.76 10.90 9.87
C ILE A 283 -24.22 11.36 11.24
N PRO A 284 -23.68 10.44 12.08
CA PRO A 284 -23.15 10.78 13.39
C PRO A 284 -22.04 11.82 13.31
N LYS A 285 -22.10 12.86 14.16
CA LYS A 285 -21.09 13.93 14.17
C LYS A 285 -19.81 13.52 14.89
N GLU A 286 -19.94 12.83 16.01
CA GLU A 286 -18.81 12.47 16.89
C GLU A 286 -18.41 10.99 16.74
N ASN A 287 -19.39 10.08 16.72
CA ASN A 287 -19.14 8.64 16.60
C ASN A 287 -18.60 8.23 15.22
N GLU A 288 -17.83 7.14 15.20
CA GLU A 288 -17.47 6.45 13.97
C GLU A 288 -18.65 5.64 13.42
N LEU A 289 -18.65 5.44 12.10
CA LEU A 289 -19.70 4.73 11.39
C LEU A 289 -19.12 3.49 10.73
N LEU A 290 -19.76 2.34 10.92
CA LEU A 290 -19.51 1.12 10.14
C LEU A 290 -20.59 1.00 9.08
N LEU A 291 -20.19 0.99 7.82
CA LEU A 291 -21.09 0.75 6.71
C LEU A 291 -21.00 -0.73 6.31
N PRO A 292 -22.08 -1.53 6.45
CA PRO A 292 -22.08 -2.92 6.00
C PRO A 292 -21.81 -3.00 4.49
N ASN A 293 -21.00 -3.97 4.06
CA ASN A 293 -20.63 -4.12 2.64
C ASN A 293 -21.85 -4.21 1.71
N GLU A 294 -22.88 -4.96 2.11
CA GLU A 294 -24.13 -5.07 1.35
C GLU A 294 -24.82 -3.71 1.13
N LEU A 295 -24.89 -2.88 2.18
CA LEU A 295 -25.49 -1.55 2.08
C LEU A 295 -24.60 -0.63 1.23
N ASN A 296 -23.28 -0.75 1.35
CA ASN A 296 -22.34 -0.01 0.51
C ASN A 296 -22.51 -0.35 -0.98
N ASP A 297 -22.67 -1.64 -1.31
CA ASP A 297 -22.91 -2.11 -2.67
C ASP A 297 -24.24 -1.57 -3.22
N GLN A 298 -25.30 -1.59 -2.40
CA GLN A 298 -26.60 -0.99 -2.75
C GLN A 298 -26.50 0.51 -3.03
N ILE A 299 -25.75 1.26 -2.21
CA ILE A 299 -25.51 2.69 -2.42
C ILE A 299 -24.76 2.92 -3.73
N CYS A 300 -23.71 2.13 -4.01
CA CYS A 300 -22.96 2.22 -5.25
C CYS A 300 -23.85 1.93 -6.48
N MET A 301 -24.73 0.93 -6.38
CA MET A 301 -25.74 0.63 -7.41
C MET A 301 -26.75 1.77 -7.59
N ALA A 302 -27.17 2.42 -6.51
CA ALA A 302 -28.06 3.58 -6.57
C ALA A 302 -27.39 4.77 -7.27
N VAL A 303 -26.11 5.04 -7.00
CA VAL A 303 -25.33 6.07 -7.71
C VAL A 303 -25.28 5.78 -9.22
N ALA A 304 -24.95 4.53 -9.60
CA ALA A 304 -24.89 4.13 -11.02
C ALA A 304 -26.26 4.23 -11.70
N THR A 305 -27.34 3.89 -10.98
CA THR A 305 -28.72 3.97 -11.47
C THR A 305 -29.16 5.42 -11.65
N LEU A 306 -28.78 6.30 -10.73
CA LEU A 306 -29.04 7.73 -10.83
C LEU A 306 -28.27 8.38 -11.99
N GLU A 307 -27.00 8.01 -12.19
CA GLU A 307 -26.21 8.44 -13.37
C GLU A 307 -26.86 7.98 -14.67
N LYS A 308 -27.33 6.73 -14.73
CA LYS A 308 -28.06 6.21 -15.89
C LYS A 308 -29.33 7.00 -16.17
N CYS A 309 -30.13 7.31 -15.14
CA CYS A 309 -31.33 8.14 -15.25
C CYS A 309 -31.00 9.54 -15.78
N GLY A 310 -29.94 10.15 -15.24
CA GLY A 310 -29.47 11.46 -15.68
C GLY A 310 -29.00 11.46 -17.15
N CYS A 311 -28.29 10.42 -17.59
CA CYS A 311 -27.91 10.26 -18.99
C CYS A 311 -29.13 10.16 -19.93
N ILE A 312 -30.16 9.41 -19.53
CA ILE A 312 -31.42 9.28 -20.29
C ILE A 312 -32.10 10.65 -20.41
N ILE A 313 -32.33 11.35 -19.29
CA ILE A 313 -33.03 12.64 -19.27
C ILE A 313 -32.27 13.71 -20.07
N ASN A 314 -30.95 13.72 -19.99
CA ASN A 314 -30.14 14.63 -20.78
C ASN A 314 -30.13 14.29 -22.28
N GLN A 315 -30.16 13.00 -22.64
CA GLN A 315 -30.30 12.59 -24.04
C GLN A 315 -31.63 13.08 -24.63
N ILE A 316 -32.73 12.98 -23.87
CA ILE A 316 -34.03 13.52 -24.28
C ILE A 316 -33.91 15.04 -24.52
N CYS A 317 -33.30 15.77 -23.59
CA CYS A 317 -33.08 17.22 -23.75
C CYS A 317 -32.20 17.54 -24.96
N SER A 318 -31.18 16.74 -25.24
CA SER A 318 -30.27 16.93 -26.38
C SER A 318 -30.98 16.70 -27.71
N MET A 319 -31.82 15.66 -27.80
CA MET A 319 -32.67 15.40 -28.97
C MET A 319 -33.66 16.53 -29.19
N ALA A 320 -34.36 16.97 -28.14
CA ALA A 320 -35.28 18.10 -28.22
C ALA A 320 -34.59 19.40 -28.65
N THR A 321 -33.39 19.67 -28.12
CA THR A 321 -32.59 20.84 -28.51
C THR A 321 -32.18 20.78 -29.99
N SER A 322 -31.78 19.61 -30.47
CA SER A 322 -31.39 19.41 -31.88
C SER A 322 -32.56 19.66 -32.83
N GLU A 323 -33.75 19.17 -32.46
CA GLU A 323 -34.95 19.27 -33.29
C GLU A 323 -35.52 20.70 -33.29
N LEU A 324 -35.44 21.41 -32.17
CA LEU A 324 -35.78 22.84 -32.14
C LEU A 324 -34.77 23.72 -32.88
N GLY A 325 -33.55 23.25 -33.09
CA GLY A 325 -32.55 23.95 -33.91
C GLY A 325 -32.77 23.79 -35.42
N THR A 326 -33.52 22.77 -35.84
CA THR A 326 -33.81 22.50 -37.27
C THR A 326 -35.19 22.99 -37.69
N VAL A 327 -36.11 23.15 -36.75
CA VAL A 327 -37.50 23.56 -37.00
C VAL A 327 -37.73 24.95 -36.42
N ASP A 328 -38.32 25.88 -37.20
CA ASP A 328 -38.75 27.22 -36.74
C ASP A 328 -39.99 27.15 -35.81
N THR A 329 -39.98 26.27 -34.82
CA THR A 329 -41.03 26.11 -33.81
C THR A 329 -40.46 26.36 -32.43
N GLU A 330 -41.19 27.07 -31.58
CA GLU A 330 -40.74 27.37 -30.21
C GLU A 330 -40.89 26.19 -29.24
N ALA A 331 -41.62 25.14 -29.61
CA ALA A 331 -41.86 23.96 -28.77
C ALA A 331 -42.34 22.74 -29.61
N LEU A 332 -42.25 21.55 -29.01
CA LEU A 332 -42.46 20.25 -29.65
C LEU A 332 -43.75 19.56 -29.15
N PRO A 333 -44.47 18.82 -30.01
CA PRO A 333 -45.68 18.07 -29.62
C PRO A 333 -45.40 16.93 -28.63
N SER A 334 -46.41 16.57 -27.82
CA SER A 334 -46.33 15.47 -26.84
C SER A 334 -45.79 14.16 -27.43
N GLN A 335 -46.27 13.77 -28.61
CA GLN A 335 -45.90 12.49 -29.23
C GLN A 335 -44.42 12.45 -29.63
N GLN A 336 -43.90 13.54 -30.20
CA GLN A 336 -42.49 13.63 -30.56
C GLN A 336 -41.58 13.60 -29.32
N MET A 337 -42.00 14.24 -28.22
CA MET A 337 -41.26 14.16 -26.95
C MET A 337 -41.26 12.75 -26.36
N LEU A 338 -42.36 12.00 -26.49
CA LEU A 338 -42.44 10.60 -26.05
C LEU A 338 -41.60 9.66 -26.94
N ASP A 339 -41.47 9.96 -28.24
CA ASP A 339 -40.53 9.26 -29.12
C ASP A 339 -39.08 9.46 -28.66
N PHE A 340 -38.70 10.67 -28.24
CA PHE A 340 -37.37 10.90 -27.66
C PHE A 340 -37.16 10.16 -26.34
N VAL A 341 -38.19 10.08 -25.49
CA VAL A 341 -38.15 9.24 -24.29
C VAL A 341 -37.89 7.80 -24.68
N PHE A 342 -38.65 7.25 -25.63
CA PHE A 342 -38.50 5.89 -26.12
C PHE A 342 -37.09 5.63 -26.65
N SER A 343 -36.60 6.42 -27.60
CA SER A 343 -35.26 6.25 -28.19
C SER A 343 -34.14 6.41 -27.15
N SER A 344 -34.29 7.33 -26.20
CA SER A 344 -33.29 7.52 -25.14
C SER A 344 -33.24 6.34 -24.19
N VAL A 345 -34.40 5.83 -23.76
CA VAL A 345 -34.45 4.66 -22.89
C VAL A 345 -33.95 3.42 -23.62
N GLU A 346 -34.30 3.23 -24.90
CA GLU A 346 -33.82 2.11 -25.71
C GLU A 346 -32.28 2.09 -25.80
N LYS A 347 -31.67 3.27 -26.00
CA LYS A 347 -30.21 3.43 -26.06
C LYS A 347 -29.50 3.01 -24.77
N PHE A 348 -30.05 3.30 -23.59
CA PHE A 348 -29.36 3.08 -22.31
C PHE A 348 -29.83 1.83 -21.56
N VAL A 349 -31.08 1.39 -21.74
CA VAL A 349 -31.68 0.23 -21.06
C VAL A 349 -31.71 -1.01 -21.95
N GLY A 350 -31.83 -0.83 -23.27
CA GLY A 350 -32.01 -1.91 -24.24
C GLY A 350 -33.42 -1.91 -24.82
N GLN A 351 -33.76 -2.96 -25.57
CA GLN A 351 -35.04 -3.06 -26.29
C GLN A 351 -36.25 -2.98 -25.33
N ILE A 352 -37.21 -2.13 -25.66
CA ILE A 352 -38.43 -1.90 -24.86
C ILE A 352 -39.67 -1.90 -25.76
N ASP A 353 -40.77 -2.42 -25.23
CA ASP A 353 -42.06 -2.48 -25.92
C ASP A 353 -42.86 -1.19 -25.75
N GLY A 354 -42.51 -0.17 -26.54
CA GLY A 354 -43.28 1.07 -26.71
C GLY A 354 -43.06 2.17 -25.66
N GLN A 355 -43.61 3.35 -25.95
CA GLN A 355 -43.40 4.58 -25.18
C GLN A 355 -43.86 4.48 -23.71
N LYS A 356 -45.00 3.81 -23.45
CA LYS A 356 -45.55 3.65 -22.09
C LYS A 356 -44.60 2.87 -21.18
N ARG A 357 -44.00 1.79 -21.69
CA ARG A 357 -43.01 1.01 -20.94
C ARG A 357 -41.70 1.79 -20.78
N ALA A 358 -41.29 2.57 -21.78
CA ALA A 358 -40.11 3.44 -21.67
C ALA A 358 -40.27 4.50 -20.56
N CYS A 359 -41.45 5.14 -20.46
CA CYS A 359 -41.75 6.07 -19.37
C CYS A 359 -41.71 5.38 -18.01
N ALA A 360 -42.38 4.22 -17.89
CA ALA A 360 -42.38 3.42 -16.66
C ALA A 360 -40.97 3.01 -16.22
N GLN A 361 -40.08 2.73 -17.17
CA GLN A 361 -38.70 2.34 -16.89
C GLN A 361 -37.92 3.46 -16.17
N ILE A 362 -38.15 4.72 -16.53
CA ILE A 362 -37.50 5.86 -15.83
C ILE A 362 -38.02 5.96 -14.40
N PHE A 363 -39.32 5.75 -14.18
CA PHE A 363 -39.91 5.74 -12.84
C PHE A 363 -39.34 4.60 -11.99
N GLU A 364 -39.22 3.39 -12.54
CA GLU A 364 -38.63 2.23 -11.86
C GLU A 364 -37.17 2.49 -11.43
N LEU A 365 -36.36 3.17 -12.28
CA LEU A 365 -34.99 3.55 -11.93
C LEU A 365 -34.96 4.53 -10.75
N LEU A 366 -35.81 5.57 -10.76
CA LEU A 366 -35.88 6.56 -9.67
C LEU A 366 -36.44 5.96 -8.37
N GLU A 367 -37.45 5.10 -8.45
CA GLU A 367 -38.00 4.41 -7.27
C GLU A 367 -36.98 3.47 -6.64
N SER A 368 -36.15 2.79 -7.45
CA SER A 368 -35.04 1.98 -6.93
C SER A 368 -34.03 2.83 -6.13
N VAL A 369 -33.64 4.00 -6.66
CA VAL A 369 -32.74 4.94 -5.96
C VAL A 369 -33.38 5.42 -4.66
N LYS A 370 -34.66 5.80 -4.70
CA LYS A 370 -35.42 6.23 -3.52
C LYS A 370 -35.47 5.14 -2.44
N ALA A 371 -35.73 3.89 -2.82
CA ALA A 371 -35.81 2.76 -1.88
C ALA A 371 -34.48 2.53 -1.14
N VAL A 372 -33.35 2.58 -1.86
CA VAL A 372 -32.01 2.45 -1.23
C VAL A 372 -31.74 3.62 -0.28
N LEU A 373 -32.04 4.86 -0.68
CA LEU A 373 -31.86 6.04 0.18
C LEU A 373 -32.73 6.00 1.43
N GLN A 374 -33.96 5.48 1.30
CA GLN A 374 -34.86 5.28 2.42
C GLN A 374 -34.31 4.23 3.39
N GLY A 375 -33.88 3.06 2.89
CA GLY A 375 -33.28 2.00 3.72
C GLY A 375 -31.99 2.44 4.42
N LEU A 376 -31.16 3.25 3.75
CA LEU A 376 -30.01 3.91 4.37
C LEU A 376 -30.43 4.85 5.50
N GLY A 377 -31.44 5.69 5.25
CA GLY A 377 -31.99 6.60 6.26
C GLY A 377 -32.50 5.87 7.50
N GLU A 378 -33.25 4.78 7.31
CA GLU A 378 -33.75 3.93 8.40
C GLU A 378 -32.61 3.26 9.18
N SER A 379 -31.58 2.78 8.48
CA SER A 379 -30.39 2.19 9.12
C SER A 379 -29.62 3.20 9.96
N LEU A 380 -29.49 4.45 9.48
CA LEU A 380 -28.88 5.54 10.23
C LEU A 380 -29.73 5.95 11.45
N GLU A 381 -31.06 5.94 11.31
CA GLU A 381 -31.99 6.31 12.40
C GLU A 381 -32.01 5.31 13.55
N ASN A 382 -31.79 4.03 13.26
CA ASN A 382 -31.74 2.98 14.28
C ASN A 382 -30.39 2.92 15.03
N SER A 383 -29.43 3.82 14.72
CA SER A 383 -28.04 3.82 15.22
C SER A 383 -27.34 2.45 15.10
N SER A 384 -27.80 1.58 14.19
CA SER A 384 -27.27 0.23 14.00
C SER A 384 -25.88 0.21 13.37
N MET A 385 -25.46 1.35 12.81
CA MET A 385 -24.18 1.56 12.15
C MET A 385 -23.18 2.38 13.00
N GLU A 386 -23.56 2.79 14.22
CA GLU A 386 -22.70 3.58 15.10
C GLU A 386 -21.79 2.68 15.95
N ILE A 387 -20.49 2.99 15.95
CA ILE A 387 -19.57 2.44 16.95
C ILE A 387 -19.56 3.39 18.15
N CYS A 388 -20.12 2.94 19.28
CA CYS A 388 -19.90 3.61 20.55
C CYS A 388 -18.41 3.49 20.94
N PRO A 389 -17.75 4.55 21.42
CA PRO A 389 -16.37 4.47 21.87
C PRO A 389 -16.27 3.54 23.08
N ASN A 390 -15.80 2.31 22.87
CA ASN A 390 -15.43 1.41 23.97
C ASN A 390 -14.09 1.85 24.55
N GLU A 391 -13.94 1.84 25.87
CA GLU A 391 -12.67 2.16 26.57
C GLU A 391 -11.49 1.30 26.10
N ASN A 392 -11.75 0.16 25.44
CA ASN A 392 -10.76 -0.76 24.86
C ASN A 392 -10.53 -0.62 23.34
N SER A 393 -11.32 0.19 22.60
CA SER A 393 -11.02 0.52 21.19
C SER A 393 -10.09 1.71 21.03
N ASN A 394 -9.64 2.30 22.17
CA ASN A 394 -8.55 3.26 22.23
C ASN A 394 -7.20 2.72 21.69
N GLN A 395 -7.08 1.42 21.40
CA GLN A 395 -5.90 0.87 20.71
C GLN A 395 -5.90 1.11 19.19
N PHE A 396 -7.06 1.38 18.56
CA PHE A 396 -7.14 1.72 17.14
C PHE A 396 -7.32 3.22 16.88
N LEU A 397 -7.79 3.98 17.89
CA LEU A 397 -8.08 5.42 17.75
C LEU A 397 -7.02 6.34 18.39
N ASN A 398 -6.11 5.83 19.24
CA ASN A 398 -5.01 6.61 19.84
C ASN A 398 -3.61 6.11 19.44
N ASN A 399 -3.47 5.39 18.32
CA ASN A 399 -2.19 5.50 17.64
C ASN A 399 -2.20 6.85 16.94
N ASP A 400 -1.10 7.58 17.05
CA ASP A 400 -0.86 8.77 16.24
C ASP A 400 -0.94 8.39 14.75
N VAL A 401 -2.15 8.30 14.18
CA VAL A 401 -2.37 8.08 12.76
C VAL A 401 -2.14 9.42 12.10
N PHE A 402 -0.87 9.79 12.03
CA PHE A 402 -0.49 10.88 11.17
C PHE A 402 -0.92 10.55 9.73
N PRO A 403 -1.25 11.55 8.89
CA PRO A 403 -1.51 11.33 7.47
C PRO A 403 -0.45 10.38 6.89
N PRO A 404 -0.78 9.45 5.97
CA PRO A 404 0.15 8.39 5.56
C PRO A 404 1.54 8.87 5.15
N LEU A 405 1.62 10.07 4.57
CA LEU A 405 2.88 10.74 4.25
C LEU A 405 3.75 11.03 5.49
N VAL A 406 3.14 11.46 6.59
CA VAL A 406 3.81 11.74 7.85
C VAL A 406 4.20 10.45 8.57
N ASN A 407 3.38 9.40 8.52
CA ASN A 407 3.75 8.07 9.02
C ASN A 407 4.98 7.53 8.27
N ARG A 408 4.97 7.60 6.92
CA ARG A 408 6.15 7.26 6.10
C ARG A 408 7.35 8.14 6.41
N ALA A 409 7.17 9.45 6.61
CA ALA A 409 8.25 10.34 6.98
C ALA A 409 8.85 9.99 8.36
N GLN A 410 8.03 9.55 9.31
CA GLN A 410 8.50 9.09 10.61
C GLN A 410 9.22 7.74 10.52
N LEU A 411 8.71 6.81 9.70
CA LEU A 411 9.39 5.54 9.45
C LEU A 411 10.78 5.80 8.85
N ARG A 412 10.88 6.69 7.85
CA ARG A 412 12.16 7.13 7.28
C ARG A 412 13.09 7.76 8.31
N LYS A 413 12.57 8.59 9.22
CA LYS A 413 13.37 9.17 10.32
C LYS A 413 13.90 8.08 11.24
N LYS A 414 13.09 7.07 11.57
CA LYS A 414 13.52 5.91 12.37
C LYS A 414 14.60 5.10 11.65
N ASP A 415 14.41 4.81 10.37
CA ASP A 415 15.38 4.08 9.53
C ASP A 415 16.74 4.79 9.48
N ILE A 416 16.75 6.13 9.38
CA ILE A 416 18.00 6.92 9.38
C ILE A 416 18.72 6.79 10.73
N VAL A 417 17.99 6.91 11.84
CA VAL A 417 18.57 6.75 13.19
C VAL A 417 19.12 5.34 13.40
N GLU A 418 18.40 4.32 12.94
CA GLU A 418 18.86 2.93 13.01
C GLU A 418 20.10 2.71 12.14
N ALA A 419 20.14 3.27 10.93
CA ALA A 419 21.30 3.18 10.05
C ALA A 419 22.54 3.85 10.68
N ASP A 420 22.39 4.97 11.38
CA ASP A 420 23.48 5.64 12.10
C ASP A 420 23.97 4.81 13.29
N SER A 421 23.05 4.16 14.02
CA SER A 421 23.39 3.21 15.09
C SER A 421 24.19 2.01 14.54
N LEU A 422 23.75 1.43 13.43
CA LEU A 422 24.45 0.33 12.76
C LEU A 422 25.83 0.78 12.24
N ARG A 423 25.94 1.98 11.67
CA ARG A 423 27.23 2.55 11.25
C ARG A 423 28.20 2.68 12.42
N TRP A 424 27.72 3.16 13.57
CA TRP A 424 28.55 3.26 14.77
C TRP A 424 29.00 1.88 15.28
N GLN A 425 28.10 0.89 15.29
CA GLN A 425 28.45 -0.49 15.68
C GLN A 425 29.50 -1.09 14.73
N LEU A 426 29.38 -0.83 13.42
CA LEU A 426 30.31 -1.30 12.41
C LEU A 426 31.70 -0.67 12.61
N SER A 427 31.75 0.65 12.85
CA SER A 427 33.00 1.35 13.20
C SER A 427 33.67 0.77 14.45
N LYS A 428 32.89 0.41 15.48
CA LYS A 428 33.43 -0.23 16.69
C LYS A 428 34.03 -1.61 16.38
N LYS A 429 33.38 -2.40 15.51
CA LYS A 429 33.90 -3.69 15.07
C LYS A 429 35.15 -3.55 14.21
N ASP A 430 35.25 -2.51 13.39
CA ASP A 430 36.47 -2.20 12.62
C ASP A 430 37.64 -1.85 13.55
N ASP A 431 37.41 -1.05 14.59
CA ASP A 431 38.43 -0.73 15.61
C ASP A 431 38.90 -1.99 16.37
N GLU A 432 37.97 -2.88 16.72
CA GLU A 432 38.28 -4.17 17.34
C GLU A 432 39.10 -5.07 16.41
N LEU A 433 38.73 -5.13 15.12
CA LEU A 433 39.48 -5.86 14.10
C LEU A 433 40.89 -5.32 13.95
N LEU A 434 41.06 -3.99 13.93
CA LEU A 434 42.38 -3.36 13.82
C LEU A 434 43.28 -3.69 15.02
N LYS A 435 42.73 -3.70 16.23
CA LYS A 435 43.44 -4.11 17.45
C LYS A 435 43.82 -5.60 17.42
N LEU A 436 42.91 -6.46 16.98
CA LEU A 436 43.17 -7.90 16.85
C LEU A 436 44.24 -8.17 15.80
N GLN A 437 44.21 -7.48 14.65
CA GLN A 437 45.24 -7.58 13.62
C GLN A 437 46.62 -7.14 14.15
N SER A 438 46.69 -6.02 14.88
CA SER A 438 47.94 -5.57 15.51
C SER A 438 48.48 -6.60 16.52
N THR A 439 47.60 -7.17 17.34
CA THR A 439 47.97 -8.19 18.33
C THR A 439 48.46 -9.48 17.65
N LEU A 440 47.77 -9.91 16.59
CA LEU A 440 48.15 -11.08 15.80
C LEU A 440 49.55 -10.89 15.21
N LYS A 441 49.82 -9.73 14.61
CA LYS A 441 51.13 -9.41 14.03
C LYS A 441 52.26 -9.45 15.08
N SER A 442 52.04 -8.88 16.26
CA SER A 442 53.00 -8.95 17.37
C SER A 442 53.26 -10.39 17.85
N ARG A 443 52.21 -11.24 17.86
CA ARG A 443 52.34 -12.66 18.18
C ARG A 443 53.07 -13.44 17.09
N GLU A 444 52.83 -13.14 15.82
CA GLU A 444 53.58 -13.71 14.70
C GLU A 444 55.06 -13.36 14.78
N GLU A 445 55.41 -12.10 15.08
CA GLU A 445 56.79 -11.66 15.30
C GLU A 445 57.44 -12.40 16.48
N SER A 446 56.71 -12.56 17.58
CA SER A 446 57.18 -13.31 18.77
C SER A 446 57.39 -14.80 18.46
N ALA A 447 56.47 -15.42 17.72
CA ALA A 447 56.57 -16.81 17.31
C ALA A 447 57.76 -17.03 16.36
N SER A 448 57.97 -16.11 15.41
CA SER A 448 59.13 -16.11 14.53
C SER A 448 60.44 -16.02 15.32
N MET A 449 60.52 -15.14 16.32
CA MET A 449 61.68 -15.02 17.21
C MET A 449 61.94 -16.33 18.00
N ILE A 450 60.90 -16.95 18.54
CA ILE A 450 61.02 -18.23 19.26
C ILE A 450 61.50 -19.33 18.31
N LYS A 451 60.96 -19.38 17.09
CA LYS A 451 61.39 -20.34 16.07
C LYS A 451 62.87 -20.21 15.75
N ILE A 452 63.37 -19.00 15.53
CA ILE A 452 64.81 -18.77 15.30
C ILE A 452 65.64 -19.26 16.49
N ARG A 453 65.19 -18.99 17.73
CA ARG A 453 65.88 -19.47 18.94
C ARG A 453 65.88 -20.99 19.04
N LEU A 454 64.78 -21.64 18.66
CA LEU A 454 64.67 -23.09 18.63
C LEU A 454 65.66 -23.66 17.60
N ASP A 455 65.64 -23.16 16.36
CA ASP A 455 66.54 -23.60 15.29
C ASP A 455 68.03 -23.45 15.72
N MET A 456 68.38 -22.36 16.42
CA MET A 456 69.72 -22.16 16.97
C MET A 456 70.07 -23.16 18.08
N ALA A 457 69.13 -23.48 18.97
CA ALA A 457 69.34 -24.45 20.05
C ALA A 457 69.48 -25.88 19.50
N GLU A 458 68.66 -26.25 18.52
CA GLU A 458 68.74 -27.52 17.81
C GLU A 458 70.09 -27.68 17.11
N LYS A 459 70.57 -26.62 16.43
CA LYS A 459 71.90 -26.61 15.81
C LYS A 459 73.02 -26.76 16.85
N LYS A 460 72.94 -26.08 17.99
CA LYS A 460 73.94 -26.25 19.07
C LYS A 460 73.91 -27.65 19.68
N LEU A 461 72.75 -28.29 19.76
CA LEU A 461 72.62 -29.67 20.23
C LEU A 461 73.22 -30.67 19.23
N SER A 462 73.06 -30.44 17.92
CA SER A 462 73.67 -31.29 16.91
C SER A 462 75.20 -31.12 16.82
N GLU A 463 75.72 -29.94 17.11
CA GLU A 463 77.16 -29.62 17.11
C GLU A 463 77.86 -29.94 18.46
N ASN A 464 77.17 -30.48 19.47
CA ASN A 464 77.76 -30.75 20.79
C ASN A 464 78.67 -32.01 20.77
N GLU A 465 79.95 -31.79 20.46
CA GLU A 465 81.02 -32.80 20.34
C GLU A 465 81.19 -33.69 21.58
N ALA A 466 80.90 -33.17 22.78
CA ALA A 466 81.00 -33.92 24.03
C ALA A 466 79.95 -35.05 24.11
N GLY A 467 78.75 -34.82 23.55
CA GLY A 467 77.68 -35.82 23.50
C GLY A 467 77.98 -36.95 22.52
N THR A 468 78.65 -36.65 21.40
CA THR A 468 79.10 -37.66 20.44
C THR A 468 80.26 -38.50 20.97
N ALA A 469 81.21 -37.88 21.69
CA ALA A 469 82.34 -38.59 22.31
C ALA A 469 81.86 -39.56 23.42
N LEU A 470 80.98 -39.10 24.31
CA LEU A 470 80.40 -39.94 25.37
C LEU A 470 79.58 -41.10 24.81
N LYS A 471 78.83 -40.89 23.72
CA LYS A 471 78.11 -41.98 23.04
C LYS A 471 79.05 -43.04 22.48
N ALA A 472 80.16 -42.62 21.87
CA ALA A 472 81.17 -43.55 21.36
C ALA A 472 81.84 -44.36 22.48
N GLU A 473 82.16 -43.72 23.61
CA GLU A 473 82.76 -44.38 24.79
C GLU A 473 81.79 -45.38 25.45
N ILE A 474 80.50 -45.01 25.59
CA ILE A 474 79.47 -45.93 26.10
C ILE A 474 79.33 -47.16 25.20
N GLN A 475 79.42 -46.99 23.89
CA GLN A 475 79.32 -48.10 22.93
C GLN A 475 80.56 -49.02 22.98
N GLN A 476 81.76 -48.46 23.19
CA GLN A 476 82.97 -49.24 23.45
C GLN A 476 82.91 -50.00 24.78
N LEU A 477 82.40 -49.37 25.84
CA LEU A 477 82.26 -50.05 27.13
C LEU A 477 81.25 -51.20 27.07
N LYS A 478 80.12 -51.02 26.37
CA LYS A 478 79.13 -52.09 26.16
C LYS A 478 79.69 -53.30 25.45
N THR A 479 80.40 -53.10 24.33
CA THR A 479 81.02 -54.20 23.58
C THR A 479 82.07 -54.94 24.41
N LYS A 480 82.82 -54.23 25.25
CA LYS A 480 83.77 -54.84 26.18
C LYS A 480 83.09 -55.64 27.30
N CYS A 481 81.96 -55.17 27.83
CA CYS A 481 81.17 -55.90 28.81
C CYS A 481 80.59 -57.21 28.22
N GLU A 482 80.09 -57.18 26.98
CA GLU A 482 79.59 -58.37 26.29
C GLU A 482 80.70 -59.40 26.06
N GLN A 483 81.89 -58.97 25.62
CA GLN A 483 83.05 -59.85 25.47
C GLN A 483 83.44 -60.53 26.80
N LEU A 484 83.57 -59.75 27.89
CA LEU A 484 83.94 -60.29 29.19
C LEU A 484 82.87 -61.26 29.75
N SER A 485 81.60 -60.99 29.48
CA SER A 485 80.50 -61.89 29.88
C SER A 485 80.61 -63.23 29.16
N ASN A 486 80.82 -63.21 27.84
CA ASN A 486 80.96 -64.43 27.04
C ASN A 486 82.19 -65.26 27.47
N ASP A 487 83.33 -64.60 27.72
CA ASP A 487 84.54 -65.26 28.20
C ASP A 487 84.34 -65.95 29.56
N LEU A 488 83.59 -65.32 30.47
CA LEU A 488 83.26 -65.90 31.78
C LEU A 488 82.34 -67.10 31.64
N GLU A 489 81.34 -67.02 30.75
CA GLU A 489 80.41 -68.12 30.50
C GLU A 489 81.12 -69.32 29.89
N GLN A 490 82.05 -69.09 28.95
CA GLN A 490 82.87 -70.14 28.37
C GLN A 490 83.79 -70.79 29.42
N LYS A 491 84.47 -69.99 30.26
CA LYS A 491 85.28 -70.53 31.36
C LYS A 491 84.45 -71.34 32.36
N LYS A 492 83.23 -70.90 32.67
CA LYS A 492 82.32 -71.63 33.55
C LYS A 492 81.97 -73.00 32.96
N SER A 493 81.62 -73.05 31.68
CA SER A 493 81.37 -74.31 30.96
C SER A 493 82.58 -75.25 31.01
N ASP A 494 83.79 -74.74 30.77
CA ASP A 494 85.03 -75.54 30.83
C ASP A 494 85.29 -76.11 32.24
N TYR A 495 85.01 -75.32 33.29
CA TYR A 495 85.14 -75.79 34.67
C TYR A 495 84.08 -76.84 35.04
N GLU A 496 82.84 -76.70 34.56
CA GLU A 496 81.78 -77.70 34.76
C GLU A 496 82.14 -79.04 34.08
N LEU A 497 82.74 -78.97 32.89
CA LEU A 497 83.19 -80.15 32.16
C LEU A 497 84.34 -80.85 32.89
N LYS A 498 85.32 -80.08 33.40
CA LYS A 498 86.39 -80.59 34.29
C LYS A 498 85.86 -81.19 35.58
N LEU A 499 84.86 -80.57 36.21
CA LEU A 499 84.26 -81.06 37.44
C LEU A 499 83.58 -82.42 37.20
N THR A 500 82.84 -82.55 36.10
CA THR A 500 82.18 -83.80 35.70
C THR A 500 83.20 -84.92 35.47
N GLN A 501 84.31 -84.59 34.79
CA GLN A 501 85.40 -85.53 34.56
C GLN A 501 86.01 -86.03 35.89
N LEU A 502 86.34 -85.11 36.80
CA LEU A 502 86.89 -85.46 38.12
C LEU A 502 85.91 -86.29 38.98
N GLN A 503 84.60 -86.02 38.87
CA GLN A 503 83.58 -86.81 39.55
C GLN A 503 83.50 -88.25 39.02
N SER A 504 83.66 -88.45 37.71
CA SER A 504 83.76 -89.78 37.10
C SER A 504 85.00 -90.52 37.61
N GLU A 505 86.17 -89.88 37.58
CA GLU A 505 87.43 -90.47 38.07
C GLU A 505 87.35 -90.85 39.57
N LEU A 506 86.66 -90.04 40.38
CA LEU A 506 86.37 -90.35 41.78
C LEU A 506 85.42 -91.55 41.97
N ALA A 507 84.44 -91.71 41.07
CA ALA A 507 83.54 -92.85 41.11
C ALA A 507 84.28 -94.15 40.74
N ASP A 508 85.15 -94.10 39.73
CA ASP A 508 85.96 -95.23 39.28
C ASP A 508 86.93 -95.68 40.38
N THR A 509 87.67 -94.74 40.99
CA THR A 509 88.59 -95.04 42.10
C THR A 509 87.88 -95.54 43.35
N ARG A 510 86.65 -95.08 43.64
CA ARG A 510 85.83 -95.65 44.73
C ARG A 510 85.40 -97.07 44.42
N ALA A 511 84.97 -97.35 43.19
CA ALA A 511 84.60 -98.70 42.78
C ALA A 511 85.79 -99.68 42.86
N GLU A 512 86.98 -99.24 42.49
CA GLU A 512 88.22 -100.02 42.65
C GLU A 512 88.58 -100.26 44.12
N ARG A 513 88.46 -99.23 44.97
CA ARG A 513 88.69 -99.35 46.41
C ARG A 513 87.70 -100.31 47.07
N ASP A 514 86.41 -100.20 46.75
CA ASP A 514 85.38 -101.06 47.32
C ASP A 514 85.63 -102.54 46.94
N LYS A 515 86.01 -102.83 45.68
CA LYS A 515 86.47 -104.16 45.25
C LYS A 515 87.68 -104.67 46.06
N ALA A 516 88.67 -103.81 46.32
CA ALA A 516 89.84 -104.17 47.11
C ALA A 516 89.50 -104.47 48.59
N THR A 517 88.56 -103.72 49.18
CA THR A 517 88.10 -103.98 50.55
C THR A 517 87.35 -105.30 50.68
N GLU A 518 86.56 -105.69 49.67
CA GLU A 518 85.84 -106.96 49.66
C GLU A 518 86.80 -108.17 49.55
N LEU A 519 87.81 -108.08 48.68
CA LEU A 519 88.88 -109.08 48.59
C LEU A 519 89.67 -109.23 49.89
N THR A 520 89.95 -108.12 50.58
CA THR A 520 90.66 -108.15 51.87
C THR A 520 89.80 -108.81 52.95
N ARG A 521 88.48 -108.55 52.95
CA ARG A 521 87.53 -109.15 53.89
C ARG A 521 87.40 -110.66 53.70
N GLU A 522 87.45 -111.15 52.46
CA GLU A 522 87.51 -112.58 52.17
C GLU A 522 88.82 -113.24 52.64
N PHE A 523 89.95 -112.56 52.45
CA PHE A 523 91.26 -113.05 52.91
C PHE A 523 91.33 -113.14 54.44
N SER A 524 90.84 -112.12 55.17
CA SER A 524 90.83 -112.14 56.64
C SER A 524 89.93 -113.24 57.22
N LYS A 525 88.81 -113.57 56.57
CA LYS A 525 87.97 -114.71 56.99
C LYS A 525 88.68 -116.06 56.86
N LYS A 526 89.50 -116.25 55.81
CA LYS A 526 90.27 -117.49 55.61
C LYS A 526 91.46 -117.60 56.57
N ALA A 527 92.11 -116.49 56.92
CA ALA A 527 93.23 -116.48 57.86
C ALA A 527 92.81 -116.81 59.30
N LEU A 528 91.70 -116.24 59.79
CA LEU A 528 91.20 -116.48 61.15
C LEU A 528 90.74 -117.92 61.39
N PHE A 529 90.28 -118.63 60.35
CA PHE A 529 89.89 -120.04 60.47
C PHE A 529 91.10 -120.98 60.67
N CYS A 530 92.28 -120.60 60.20
CA CYS A 530 93.51 -121.37 60.38
C CYS A 530 94.13 -121.22 61.77
N GLU A 531 93.96 -120.09 62.46
CA GLU A 531 94.47 -119.88 63.82
C GLU A 531 93.62 -120.56 64.90
N PHE A 532 92.30 -120.68 64.71
CA PHE A 532 91.41 -121.31 65.69
C PHE A 532 91.70 -122.82 65.91
N LYS A 533 92.25 -123.52 64.89
CA LYS A 533 92.61 -124.94 65.00
C LYS A 533 93.89 -125.21 65.81
N LYS A 534 94.72 -124.20 66.08
CA LYS A 534 95.99 -124.35 66.82
C LYS A 534 95.88 -124.08 68.33
N SER A 535 94.75 -123.56 68.83
CA SER A 535 94.58 -123.14 70.23
C SER A 535 93.92 -124.17 71.17
N THR A 536 93.59 -125.39 70.69
CA THR A 536 92.92 -126.43 71.50
C THR A 536 93.82 -127.61 71.86
N THR A 537 95.11 -127.36 72.07
CA THR A 537 96.04 -128.32 72.69
C THR A 537 96.96 -127.54 73.63
N ASN A 538 96.56 -127.42 74.90
CA ASN A 538 97.40 -127.45 76.10
C ASN A 538 96.75 -126.74 77.30
N TYR A 539 95.95 -127.46 78.09
CA TYR A 539 95.65 -127.33 79.55
C TYR A 539 94.63 -128.47 79.80
N LEU A 540 94.90 -129.59 80.51
CA LEU A 540 95.56 -129.81 81.79
C LEU A 540 96.12 -131.25 81.90
N ASN A 541 97.28 -131.39 82.55
CA ASN A 541 97.52 -132.48 83.50
C ASN A 541 96.62 -132.24 84.71
N SER A 542 95.61 -133.09 84.91
CA SER A 542 95.44 -133.91 86.12
C SER A 542 94.48 -135.05 85.84
#